data_AF-A0A838FFY5-F1
#
_entry.id   AF-A0A838FFY5-F1
#
_cell.length_a   1.000
_cell.length_b   1.000
_cell.length_c   1.000
_cell.angle_alpha   90.00
_cell.angle_beta   90.00
_cell.angle_gamma   90.00
#
_symmetry.space_group_name_H-M   'P 1'
#
loop_
_entity.id
_entity.type
_entity.pdbx_description
1 polymer ?
#
loop_
_entity_poly.entity_id
_entity_poly.type
_entity_poly.pdbx_seq_one_letter_code
_entity_poly.pdbx_strand_id
1 'polypeptide(L)'
;MTDAVAAGASRRGFLARVGGALVAAMTGSALLAAARPDEAEAFHFCGHTYTTGSCPHPLGRALPRVDARGYPVRPRDGKPVDDRGRLVDAQRRLVDERGVPLGDTEGDPLPAVERTSVCEAVSERFGFETAVDGSWYRCCNGRVRKLMDCCARRSTRINGDRALPGYCYSGRKVFCVMYYDTKVPC
;
A
#
# COMPACT_ATOMS: atom_id res chain seq x y z
N MET A 1 56.69 29.71 -8.94
CA MET A 1 55.50 30.05 -8.12
C MET A 1 54.49 30.85 -8.96
N THR A 2 53.93 30.24 -10.01
CA THR A 2 53.02 30.93 -10.96
C THR A 2 51.74 30.14 -11.28
N ASP A 3 51.68 28.83 -10.98
CA ASP A 3 50.51 28.01 -11.28
C ASP A 3 49.37 28.11 -10.24
N ALA A 4 49.68 28.48 -8.99
CA ALA A 4 48.67 28.58 -7.93
C ALA A 4 47.72 29.79 -8.08
N VAL A 5 48.19 30.87 -8.72
CA VAL A 5 47.39 32.09 -8.92
C VAL A 5 46.51 31.98 -10.17
N ALA A 6 46.93 31.24 -11.19
CA ALA A 6 46.15 31.00 -12.41
C ALA A 6 44.91 30.11 -12.17
N ALA A 7 44.96 29.20 -11.17
CA ALA A 7 43.79 28.42 -10.75
C ALA A 7 42.72 29.29 -10.05
N GLY A 8 43.09 30.45 -9.52
CA GLY A 8 42.20 31.36 -8.79
C GLY A 8 41.32 32.25 -9.67
N ALA A 9 41.72 32.50 -10.93
CA ALA A 9 41.07 33.46 -11.82
C ALA A 9 40.36 32.83 -13.03
N SER A 10 40.14 31.51 -13.04
CA SER A 10 39.39 30.85 -14.11
C SER A 10 37.93 30.59 -13.72
N ARG A 11 37.01 30.75 -14.69
CA ARG A 11 35.56 30.47 -14.52
C ARG A 11 35.28 29.05 -13.99
N ARG A 12 36.17 28.09 -14.26
CA ARG A 12 36.07 26.71 -13.75
C ARG A 12 36.37 26.60 -12.25
N GLY A 13 37.31 27.40 -11.73
CA GLY A 13 37.63 27.44 -10.30
C GLY A 13 36.51 28.05 -9.45
N PHE A 14 35.80 29.05 -10.00
CA PHE A 14 34.62 29.63 -9.34
C PHE A 14 33.45 28.64 -9.30
N LEU A 15 33.16 27.94 -10.41
CA LEU A 15 32.10 26.92 -10.46
C LEU A 15 32.37 25.74 -9.53
N ALA A 16 33.62 25.33 -9.36
CA ALA A 16 33.99 24.27 -8.41
C ALA A 16 33.71 24.67 -6.94
N ARG A 17 33.95 25.94 -6.58
CA ARG A 17 33.70 26.45 -5.22
C ARG A 17 32.21 26.69 -4.95
N VAL A 18 31.46 27.20 -5.93
CA VAL A 18 30.00 27.37 -5.82
C VAL A 18 29.29 26.01 -5.82
N GLY A 19 29.75 25.06 -6.63
CA GLY A 19 29.22 23.69 -6.65
C GLY A 19 29.47 22.92 -5.35
N GLY A 20 30.66 23.05 -4.75
CA GLY A 20 30.98 22.42 -3.47
C GLY A 20 30.18 22.99 -2.29
N ALA A 21 29.95 24.30 -2.26
CA ALA A 21 29.17 24.96 -1.21
C ALA A 21 27.68 24.61 -1.26
N LEU A 22 27.11 24.43 -2.46
CA LEU A 22 25.71 23.99 -2.64
C LEU A 22 25.47 22.56 -2.15
N VAL A 23 26.43 21.65 -2.33
CA VAL A 23 26.33 20.26 -1.84
C VAL A 23 26.44 20.20 -0.31
N ALA A 24 27.30 21.03 0.30
CA ALA A 24 27.45 21.10 1.75
C ALA A 24 26.28 21.79 2.47
N ALA A 25 25.58 22.72 1.83
CA ALA A 25 24.39 23.36 2.40
C ALA A 25 23.13 22.45 2.35
N MET A 26 23.15 21.38 1.54
CA MET A 26 22.03 20.43 1.41
C MET A 26 22.13 19.21 2.35
N THR A 27 23.14 19.13 3.22
CA THR A 27 23.26 18.03 4.19
C THR A 27 22.28 18.12 5.37
N GLY A 28 21.39 19.13 5.40
CA GLY A 28 20.36 19.30 6.43
C GLY A 28 19.00 18.64 6.14
N SER A 29 18.79 18.00 4.97
CA SER A 29 17.46 17.42 4.65
C SER A 29 17.50 16.16 3.76
N ALA A 30 18.68 15.65 3.39
CA ALA A 30 18.81 14.55 2.44
C ALA A 30 19.08 13.20 3.13
N LEU A 31 18.13 12.74 3.95
CA LEU A 31 18.00 11.33 4.34
C LEU A 31 16.65 10.73 3.91
N LEU A 32 16.11 11.17 2.77
CA LEU A 32 14.86 10.66 2.20
C LEU A 32 15.05 9.64 1.06
N ALA A 33 16.28 9.17 0.80
CA ALA A 33 16.58 8.25 -0.31
C ALA A 33 16.83 6.80 0.11
N ALA A 34 16.27 6.36 1.26
CA ALA A 34 16.36 4.96 1.70
C ALA A 34 15.02 4.33 2.09
N ALA A 35 13.89 5.04 1.90
CA ALA A 35 12.59 4.38 1.89
C ALA A 35 12.49 3.65 0.55
N ARG A 36 12.41 2.31 0.59
CA ARG A 36 12.11 1.57 -0.62
C ARG A 36 10.76 2.08 -1.19
N PRO A 37 10.63 2.24 -2.52
CA PRO A 37 9.44 2.85 -3.13
C PRO A 37 8.12 2.12 -2.84
N ASP A 38 8.17 0.88 -2.36
CA ASP A 38 7.01 0.04 -2.06
C ASP A 38 6.19 0.51 -0.84
N GLU A 39 6.77 1.28 0.08
CA GLU A 39 6.04 1.79 1.25
C GLU A 39 5.37 3.16 1.00
N ALA A 40 5.90 3.97 0.07
CA ALA A 40 5.44 5.34 -0.17
C ALA A 40 4.32 5.47 -1.23
N GLU A 41 4.11 4.46 -2.09
CA GLU A 41 3.02 4.45 -3.10
C GLU A 41 1.61 4.38 -2.48
N ALA A 42 1.55 4.08 -1.18
CA ALA A 42 0.40 3.71 -0.38
C ALA A 42 -0.52 4.85 0.04
N PHE A 43 0.01 6.05 0.26
CA PHE A 43 -0.83 7.08 0.86
C PHE A 43 -1.98 7.46 -0.06
N HIS A 44 -1.82 7.25 -1.37
CA HIS A 44 -2.66 7.82 -2.40
C HIS A 44 -2.31 7.19 -3.76
N PHE A 45 -2.80 6.00 -4.10
CA PHE A 45 -2.57 5.27 -5.38
C PHE A 45 -1.66 5.99 -6.41
N CYS A 46 -0.34 5.81 -6.22
CA CYS A 46 0.69 6.37 -7.10
C CYS A 46 0.62 7.91 -7.24
N GLY A 47 0.49 8.61 -6.10
CA GLY A 47 0.41 10.07 -6.00
C GLY A 47 -1.00 10.68 -6.13
N HIS A 48 -2.08 9.89 -6.20
CA HIS A 48 -3.44 10.44 -6.24
C HIS A 48 -3.97 10.82 -4.85
N THR A 49 -3.73 12.06 -4.44
CA THR A 49 -4.14 12.59 -3.11
C THR A 49 -5.65 12.67 -2.89
N TYR A 50 -6.44 12.62 -3.96
CA TYR A 50 -7.89 12.80 -3.94
C TYR A 50 -8.70 11.48 -4.03
N THR A 51 -8.11 10.36 -3.62
CA THR A 51 -8.77 9.05 -3.68
C THR A 51 -9.74 8.83 -2.52
N THR A 52 -10.76 8.00 -2.78
CA THR A 52 -11.57 7.40 -1.73
C THR A 52 -10.69 6.77 -0.64
N GLY A 53 -11.10 6.86 0.62
CA GLY A 53 -10.36 6.27 1.74
C GLY A 53 -10.21 4.74 1.64
N SER A 54 -9.09 4.24 2.15
CA SER A 54 -8.79 2.81 2.30
C SER A 54 -9.83 2.07 3.14
N CYS A 55 -10.20 0.86 2.74
CA CYS A 55 -10.99 -0.05 3.57
C CYS A 55 -10.24 -0.44 4.86
N PRO A 56 -10.96 -0.78 5.95
CA PRO A 56 -10.35 -1.38 7.13
C PRO A 56 -9.59 -2.66 6.77
N HIS A 57 -8.43 -2.86 7.39
CA HIS A 57 -7.58 -4.02 7.16
C HIS A 57 -6.90 -4.44 8.49
N PRO A 58 -6.69 -5.75 8.73
CA PRO A 58 -6.15 -6.23 10.02
C PRO A 58 -4.77 -5.65 10.39
N LEU A 59 -3.95 -5.35 9.38
CA LEU A 59 -2.62 -4.75 9.55
C LEU A 59 -2.62 -3.22 9.55
N GLY A 60 -3.79 -2.59 9.71
CA GLY A 60 -3.94 -1.13 9.74
C GLY A 60 -4.37 -0.51 8.41
N ARG A 61 -4.67 0.79 8.45
CA ARG A 61 -5.33 1.52 7.35
C ARG A 61 -4.41 1.92 6.19
N ALA A 62 -3.09 1.91 6.39
CA ALA A 62 -2.16 2.48 5.43
C ALA A 62 -2.14 1.71 4.09
N LEU A 63 -2.46 0.41 4.08
CA LEU A 63 -2.48 -0.42 2.88
C LEU A 63 -3.41 -1.64 3.05
N PRO A 64 -4.70 -1.55 2.69
CA PRO A 64 -5.59 -2.71 2.63
C PRO A 64 -5.23 -3.61 1.44
N ARG A 65 -4.07 -4.29 1.52
CA ARG A 65 -3.60 -5.19 0.48
C ARG A 65 -4.40 -6.49 0.54
N VAL A 66 -4.90 -6.92 -0.61
CA VAL A 66 -5.74 -8.11 -0.74
C VAL A 66 -5.22 -9.05 -1.82
N ASP A 67 -5.62 -10.31 -1.74
CA ASP A 67 -5.50 -11.26 -2.84
C ASP A 67 -6.57 -10.99 -3.92
N ALA A 68 -6.57 -11.78 -4.99
CA ALA A 68 -7.51 -11.62 -6.10
C ALA A 68 -8.99 -11.84 -5.70
N ARG A 69 -9.24 -12.48 -4.54
CA ARG A 69 -10.57 -12.75 -4.00
C ARG A 69 -10.98 -11.74 -2.92
N GLY A 70 -10.14 -10.74 -2.62
CA GLY A 70 -10.43 -9.71 -1.63
C GLY A 70 -10.09 -10.10 -0.19
N TYR A 71 -9.37 -11.21 0.03
CA TYR A 71 -8.91 -11.57 1.37
C TYR A 71 -7.63 -10.82 1.75
N PRO A 72 -7.45 -10.45 3.03
CA PRO A 72 -6.29 -9.70 3.47
C PRO A 72 -4.99 -10.50 3.29
N VAL A 73 -3.96 -9.80 2.85
CA VAL A 73 -2.60 -10.32 2.71
C VAL A 73 -1.60 -9.33 3.29
N ARG A 74 -0.47 -9.84 3.74
CA ARG A 74 0.59 -9.00 4.30
C ARG A 74 1.19 -8.08 3.23
N PRO A 75 1.28 -6.76 3.48
CA PRO A 75 1.78 -5.79 2.50
C PRO A 75 3.16 -6.10 1.93
N ARG A 76 4.11 -6.58 2.74
CA ARG A 76 5.51 -6.74 2.30
C ARG A 76 5.75 -7.88 1.31
N ASP A 77 5.02 -8.98 1.43
CA ASP A 77 5.30 -10.23 0.69
C ASP A 77 4.05 -10.93 0.14
N GLY A 78 2.84 -10.42 0.44
CA GLY A 78 1.60 -10.99 -0.05
C GLY A 78 1.21 -12.30 0.62
N LYS A 79 1.84 -12.69 1.74
CA LYS A 79 1.43 -13.89 2.47
C LYS A 79 0.02 -13.72 3.06
N PRO A 80 -0.83 -14.75 3.04
CA PRO A 80 -2.16 -14.69 3.63
C PRO A 80 -2.10 -14.34 5.12
N VAL A 81 -3.05 -13.51 5.56
CA VAL A 81 -3.26 -13.24 7.00
C VAL A 81 -4.71 -13.50 7.40
N ASP A 82 -4.93 -13.73 8.69
CA ASP A 82 -6.25 -13.81 9.33
C ASP A 82 -6.82 -12.43 9.68
N ASP A 83 -8.02 -12.41 10.26
CA ASP A 83 -8.72 -11.19 10.66
C ASP A 83 -8.01 -10.38 11.76
N ARG A 84 -6.98 -10.97 12.39
CA ARG A 84 -6.10 -10.34 13.39
C ARG A 84 -4.72 -9.99 12.82
N GLY A 85 -4.47 -10.25 11.53
CA GLY A 85 -3.20 -9.94 10.87
C GLY A 85 -2.09 -10.98 11.07
N ARG A 86 -2.40 -12.16 11.61
CA ARG A 86 -1.45 -13.27 11.79
C ARG A 86 -1.32 -14.08 10.52
N LEU A 87 -0.14 -14.62 10.23
CA LEU A 87 0.08 -15.41 9.03
C LEU A 87 -0.69 -16.73 9.07
N VAL A 88 -1.19 -17.12 7.90
CA VAL A 88 -1.93 -18.37 7.73
C VAL A 88 -1.52 -19.11 6.47
N ASP A 89 -1.62 -20.43 6.51
CA ASP A 89 -1.49 -21.29 5.34
C ASP A 89 -2.81 -21.46 4.57
N ALA A 90 -2.79 -22.29 3.52
CA ALA A 90 -3.96 -22.59 2.71
C ALA A 90 -5.05 -23.38 3.48
N GLN A 91 -4.69 -24.06 4.55
CA GLN A 91 -5.59 -24.79 5.44
C GLN A 91 -6.14 -23.92 6.58
N ARG A 92 -5.85 -22.61 6.56
CA ARG A 92 -6.21 -21.64 7.61
C ARG A 92 -5.59 -21.97 8.97
N ARG A 93 -4.43 -22.62 9.00
CA ARG A 93 -3.65 -22.79 10.23
C ARG A 93 -2.72 -21.61 10.41
N LEU A 94 -2.51 -21.21 11.66
CA LEU A 94 -1.50 -20.19 11.98
C LEU A 94 -0.11 -20.73 11.66
N VAL A 95 0.73 -19.89 11.07
CA VAL A 95 2.11 -20.24 10.72
C VAL A 95 3.10 -19.17 11.20
N ASP A 96 4.35 -19.58 11.40
CA ASP A 96 5.45 -18.67 11.63
C ASP A 96 5.88 -17.94 10.34
N GLU A 97 6.95 -17.14 10.43
CA GLU A 97 7.49 -16.40 9.29
C GLU A 97 8.01 -17.27 8.14
N ARG A 98 8.39 -18.51 8.43
CA ARG A 98 8.87 -19.49 7.46
C ARG A 98 7.72 -20.30 6.84
N GLY A 99 6.51 -20.16 7.37
CA GLY A 99 5.34 -20.93 6.95
C GLY A 99 5.18 -22.26 7.69
N VAL A 100 5.89 -22.47 8.79
CA VAL A 100 5.76 -23.66 9.63
C VAL A 100 4.51 -23.50 10.51
N PRO A 101 3.58 -24.48 10.53
CA PRO A 101 2.41 -24.44 11.40
C PRO A 101 2.78 -24.27 12.86
N LEU A 102 2.05 -23.37 13.54
CA LEU A 102 2.17 -23.16 14.97
C LEU A 102 1.34 -24.21 15.71
N GLY A 103 1.95 -24.80 16.73
CA GLY A 103 1.28 -25.63 17.71
C GLY A 103 1.10 -24.91 19.04
N ASP A 104 0.38 -25.53 19.96
CA ASP A 104 0.34 -25.11 21.35
C ASP A 104 1.63 -25.51 22.11
N THR A 105 1.60 -25.43 23.43
CA THR A 105 2.75 -25.77 24.30
C THR A 105 3.09 -27.26 24.30
N GLU A 106 2.15 -28.13 23.92
CA GLU A 106 2.33 -29.58 23.86
C GLU A 106 2.73 -30.04 22.44
N GLY A 107 2.60 -29.14 21.47
CA GLY A 107 2.93 -29.38 20.06
C GLY A 107 1.72 -29.77 19.21
N ASP A 108 0.53 -29.73 19.78
CA ASP A 108 -0.70 -30.03 19.04
C ASP A 108 -1.08 -28.88 18.10
N PRO A 109 -1.67 -29.16 16.93
CA PRO A 109 -2.03 -28.12 15.96
C PRO A 109 -3.05 -27.14 16.54
N LEU A 110 -2.78 -25.84 16.38
CA LEU A 110 -3.77 -24.81 16.71
C LEU A 110 -5.02 -24.94 15.82
N PRO A 111 -6.21 -24.59 16.35
CA PRO A 111 -7.44 -24.61 15.55
C PRO A 111 -7.33 -23.68 14.34
N ALA A 112 -8.05 -24.05 13.27
CA ALA A 112 -8.15 -23.20 12.09
C ALA A 112 -8.73 -21.84 12.47
N VAL A 113 -8.21 -20.79 11.83
CA VAL A 113 -8.65 -19.41 12.07
C VAL A 113 -9.56 -18.92 10.95
N GLU A 114 -10.37 -17.92 11.30
CA GLU A 114 -11.24 -17.28 10.34
C GLU A 114 -10.50 -16.26 9.47
N ARG A 115 -11.01 -16.13 8.25
CA ARG A 115 -10.57 -15.13 7.28
C ARG A 115 -11.80 -14.59 6.59
N THR A 116 -12.04 -13.31 6.76
CA THR A 116 -13.14 -12.61 6.14
C THR A 116 -12.63 -11.77 4.98
N SER A 117 -13.37 -11.74 3.87
CA SER A 117 -13.01 -10.85 2.77
C SER A 117 -13.17 -9.39 3.23
N VAL A 118 -12.36 -8.47 2.72
CA VAL A 118 -12.35 -7.09 3.23
C VAL A 118 -13.71 -6.39 3.04
N CYS A 119 -14.39 -6.60 1.91
CA CYS A 119 -15.73 -6.00 1.71
C CYS A 119 -16.80 -6.66 2.60
N GLU A 120 -16.69 -7.94 2.92
CA GLU A 120 -17.59 -8.59 3.89
C GLU A 120 -17.39 -8.00 5.29
N ALA A 121 -16.13 -7.87 5.74
CA ALA A 121 -15.81 -7.22 7.02
C ALA A 121 -16.25 -5.75 7.07
N VAL A 122 -16.19 -5.03 5.94
CA VAL A 122 -16.78 -3.70 5.80
C VAL A 122 -18.30 -3.74 5.96
N SER A 123 -18.96 -4.71 5.34
CA SER A 123 -20.42 -4.83 5.39
C SER A 123 -20.90 -5.04 6.83
N GLU A 124 -20.24 -5.95 7.55
CA GLU A 124 -20.49 -6.22 8.97
C GLU A 124 -20.24 -4.98 9.83
N ARG A 125 -19.10 -4.32 9.64
CA ARG A 125 -18.69 -3.17 10.45
C ARG A 125 -19.63 -1.98 10.30
N PHE A 126 -20.12 -1.73 9.09
CA PHE A 126 -20.90 -0.52 8.79
C PHE A 126 -22.40 -0.79 8.65
N GLY A 127 -22.85 -2.04 8.74
CA GLY A 127 -24.26 -2.42 8.78
C GLY A 127 -24.98 -2.27 7.43
N PHE A 128 -24.28 -2.45 6.31
CA PHE A 128 -24.89 -2.47 4.97
C PHE A 128 -24.09 -3.32 4.00
N GLU A 129 -24.75 -3.88 3.00
CA GLU A 129 -24.09 -4.71 2.00
C GLU A 129 -23.08 -3.93 1.15
N THR A 130 -21.88 -4.51 1.01
CA THR A 130 -20.89 -4.08 0.04
C THR A 130 -20.40 -5.25 -0.79
N ALA A 131 -19.92 -4.98 -2.00
CA ALA A 131 -19.39 -5.99 -2.91
C ALA A 131 -18.15 -5.48 -3.62
N VAL A 132 -17.23 -6.39 -3.95
CA VAL A 132 -16.14 -6.12 -4.89
C VAL A 132 -16.74 -6.00 -6.28
N ASP A 133 -16.59 -4.87 -6.95
CA ASP A 133 -17.29 -4.61 -8.22
C ASP A 133 -16.54 -3.64 -9.14
N GLY A 134 -15.94 -2.60 -8.59
CA GLY A 134 -15.10 -1.65 -9.32
C GLY A 134 -13.62 -2.03 -9.27
N SER A 135 -12.89 -1.77 -10.36
CA SER A 135 -11.43 -1.85 -10.33
C SER A 135 -10.76 -0.88 -11.29
N TRP A 136 -9.61 -0.37 -10.86
CA TRP A 136 -8.84 0.65 -11.56
C TRP A 136 -7.39 0.21 -11.66
N TYR A 137 -6.76 0.46 -12.80
CA TYR A 137 -5.38 0.06 -13.06
C TYR A 137 -4.53 1.27 -13.40
N ARG A 138 -3.28 1.28 -12.94
CA ARG A 138 -2.30 2.31 -13.31
C ARG A 138 -0.89 1.75 -13.29
N CYS A 139 -0.05 2.26 -14.17
CA CYS A 139 1.38 2.01 -14.12
C CYS A 139 2.04 2.87 -13.03
N CYS A 140 2.75 2.24 -12.10
CA CYS A 140 3.42 2.89 -10.99
C CYS A 140 4.78 2.24 -10.77
N ASN A 141 5.84 3.04 -10.86
CA ASN A 141 7.22 2.56 -10.68
C ASN A 141 7.53 1.28 -11.50
N GLY A 142 7.09 1.27 -12.77
CA GLY A 142 7.31 0.15 -13.69
C GLY A 142 6.46 -1.10 -13.42
N ARG A 143 5.41 -0.99 -12.60
CA ARG A 143 4.47 -2.09 -12.33
C ARG A 143 3.03 -1.62 -12.40
N VAL A 144 2.17 -2.47 -12.95
CA VAL A 144 0.73 -2.25 -12.92
C VAL A 144 0.22 -2.47 -11.50
N ARG A 145 -0.43 -1.45 -10.93
CA ARG A 145 -1.13 -1.52 -9.66
C ARG A 145 -2.63 -1.57 -9.93
N LYS A 146 -3.34 -2.41 -9.18
CA LYS A 146 -4.80 -2.51 -9.23
C LYS A 146 -5.42 -2.00 -7.94
N LEU A 147 -6.26 -0.99 -8.05
CA LEU A 147 -7.25 -0.65 -7.04
C LEU A 147 -8.49 -1.53 -7.23
N MET A 148 -9.01 -2.04 -6.13
CA MET A 148 -10.27 -2.78 -6.08
C MET A 148 -11.24 -2.04 -5.16
N ASP A 149 -12.45 -1.80 -5.63
CA ASP A 149 -13.45 -1.01 -4.93
C ASP A 149 -14.41 -1.90 -4.14
N CYS A 150 -14.61 -1.59 -2.85
CA CYS A 150 -15.79 -2.04 -2.13
C CYS A 150 -16.93 -1.09 -2.43
N CYS A 151 -17.93 -1.59 -3.14
CA CYS A 151 -19.04 -0.84 -3.70
C CYS A 151 -20.31 -1.05 -2.88
N ALA A 152 -21.05 0.03 -2.61
CA ALA A 152 -22.28 0.00 -1.81
C ALA A 152 -23.34 0.94 -2.38
N ARG A 153 -24.62 0.72 -2.03
CA ARG A 153 -25.72 1.66 -2.37
C ARG A 153 -25.78 2.82 -1.37
N ARG A 154 -24.67 3.53 -1.19
CA ARG A 154 -24.52 4.66 -0.27
C ARG A 154 -24.11 5.92 -1.01
N SER A 155 -24.54 7.07 -0.52
CA SER A 155 -24.19 8.39 -1.08
C SER A 155 -22.91 8.98 -0.50
N THR A 156 -22.32 8.32 0.50
CA THR A 156 -21.16 8.80 1.27
C THR A 156 -20.10 7.69 1.34
N ARG A 157 -18.83 8.07 1.19
CA ARG A 157 -17.64 7.21 1.27
C ARG A 157 -17.19 7.02 2.72
N ILE A 158 -16.25 6.11 2.95
CA ILE A 158 -15.70 5.83 4.28
C ILE A 158 -15.03 7.05 4.94
N ASN A 159 -14.48 7.96 4.13
CA ASN A 159 -13.85 9.19 4.61
C ASN A 159 -14.83 10.39 4.74
N GLY A 160 -16.14 10.17 4.56
CA GLY A 160 -17.18 11.20 4.75
C GLY A 160 -17.57 11.98 3.50
N ASP A 161 -16.82 11.86 2.41
CA ASP A 161 -17.10 12.56 1.16
C ASP A 161 -18.26 11.94 0.37
N ARG A 162 -18.80 12.68 -0.60
CA ARG A 162 -19.77 12.15 -1.57
C ARG A 162 -19.21 10.94 -2.32
N ALA A 163 -20.02 9.90 -2.44
CA ALA A 163 -19.67 8.67 -3.15
C ALA A 163 -19.59 8.88 -4.67
N LEU A 164 -18.55 8.31 -5.29
CA LEU A 164 -18.28 8.43 -6.72
C LEU A 164 -19.17 7.45 -7.52
N PRO A 165 -19.95 7.95 -8.51
CA PRO A 165 -20.65 7.10 -9.45
C PRO A 165 -19.73 6.61 -10.59
N GLY A 166 -20.11 5.54 -11.27
CA GLY A 166 -19.50 5.13 -12.55
C GLY A 166 -18.45 4.02 -12.47
N TYR A 167 -17.95 3.65 -11.29
CA TYR A 167 -16.98 2.55 -11.13
C TYR A 167 -17.61 1.25 -10.65
N CYS A 168 -18.78 1.34 -10.04
CA CYS A 168 -19.54 0.19 -9.57
C CYS A 168 -20.79 0.01 -10.42
N TYR A 169 -21.20 -1.23 -10.62
CA TYR A 169 -22.37 -1.60 -11.39
C TYR A 169 -23.67 -1.48 -10.55
N SER A 170 -24.81 -1.53 -11.24
CA SER A 170 -26.15 -1.66 -10.64
C SER A 170 -26.49 -0.59 -9.59
N GLY A 171 -26.05 0.65 -9.83
CA GLY A 171 -26.33 1.80 -8.97
C GLY A 171 -25.53 1.85 -7.66
N ARG A 172 -24.59 0.92 -7.45
CA ARG A 172 -23.61 1.03 -6.37
C ARG A 172 -22.63 2.17 -6.65
N LYS A 173 -21.96 2.62 -5.60
CA LYS A 173 -20.93 3.66 -5.64
C LYS A 173 -19.76 3.21 -4.78
N VAL A 174 -18.57 3.73 -5.08
CA VAL A 174 -17.35 3.36 -4.33
C VAL A 174 -17.49 3.85 -2.89
N PHE A 175 -17.40 2.95 -1.92
CA PHE A 175 -17.44 3.26 -0.50
C PHE A 175 -16.03 3.38 0.10
N CYS A 176 -15.20 2.35 -0.13
CA CYS A 176 -13.79 2.31 0.26
C CYS A 176 -12.98 1.53 -0.78
N VAL A 177 -11.65 1.65 -0.73
CA VAL A 177 -10.75 1.00 -1.70
C VAL A 177 -9.78 0.01 -1.06
N MET A 178 -9.41 -1.00 -1.82
CA MET A 178 -8.43 -2.04 -1.52
C MET A 178 -7.35 -2.09 -2.60
N TYR A 179 -6.22 -2.72 -2.30
CA TYR A 179 -5.08 -2.78 -3.22
C TYR A 179 -4.72 -4.22 -3.58
N TYR A 180 -4.64 -4.49 -4.88
CA TYR A 180 -4.12 -5.74 -5.42
C TYR A 180 -2.84 -5.48 -6.22
N ASP A 181 -1.76 -6.17 -5.85
CA ASP A 181 -0.48 -6.07 -6.53
C ASP A 181 -0.43 -7.09 -7.67
N THR A 182 -0.57 -6.59 -8.90
CA THR A 182 -0.69 -7.46 -10.08
C THR A 182 0.61 -8.18 -10.46
N LYS A 183 1.77 -7.71 -9.95
CA LYS A 183 3.13 -8.12 -10.38
C LYS A 183 3.44 -7.92 -11.88
N VAL A 184 2.50 -7.38 -12.67
CA VAL A 184 2.65 -7.16 -14.11
C VAL A 184 3.54 -5.93 -14.36
N PRO A 185 4.55 -6.00 -15.24
CA PRO A 185 5.35 -4.84 -15.60
C PRO A 185 4.59 -3.88 -16.53
N CYS A 186 4.99 -2.62 -16.47
CA CYS A 186 4.70 -1.55 -17.39
C CYS A 186 5.94 -0.62 -17.39
#